data_AF-A0A812YPD7-F1
#
_entry.id   AF-A0A812YPD7-F1
#
_cell.length_a   1.000
_cell.length_b   1.000
_cell.length_c   1.000
_cell.angle_alpha   90.00
_cell.angle_beta   90.00
_cell.angle_gamma   90.00
#
_symmetry.space_group_name_H-M   'P 1'
#
loop_
_entity.id
_entity.type
_entity.pdbx_description
1 polymer ?
#
loop_
_entity_poly.entity_id
_entity_poly.type
_entity_poly.pdbx_seq_one_letter_code
_entity_poly.pdbx_strand_id
1 'polypeptide(L)'
;MCYEKRQMISALRTFDLAKVDCKVPRDKDFIYEGIRMWYRSPEGFEEYVRGPLADELTEPFFFLTLPMVYWAMAMTPVVSAEMDVWLPALQQGMSTDKAVAAFLVLVLTAPLFCMNIMQLILFLCEHLSSKPAGFLEYCKTMLVWLIMVLVVFFFVLLAGPYIQQARIPGGIIAATTNLIIFYVSFRCKKGYAD
;
A
#
# COMPACT_ATOMS: atom_id res chain seq x y z
N MET A 1 -5.83 2.51 -12.85
CA MET A 1 -4.88 3.18 -11.94
C MET A 1 -3.52 2.47 -11.80
N CYS A 2 -3.38 1.30 -11.15
CA CYS A 2 -2.05 0.65 -11.00
C CYS A 2 -1.40 0.20 -12.34
N TYR A 3 -2.20 -0.36 -13.25
CA TYR A 3 -1.73 -0.76 -14.58
C TYR A 3 -1.33 0.44 -15.44
N GLU A 4 -2.17 1.49 -15.51
CA GLU A 4 -1.88 2.72 -16.26
C GLU A 4 -0.62 3.41 -15.73
N LYS A 5 -0.46 3.47 -14.41
CA LYS A 5 0.77 3.94 -13.77
C LYS A 5 1.98 3.15 -14.26
N ARG A 6 1.98 1.81 -14.18
CA ARG A 6 3.07 0.97 -14.69
C ARG A 6 3.34 1.20 -16.18
N GLN A 7 2.29 1.39 -16.96
CA GLN A 7 2.40 1.70 -18.38
C GLN A 7 3.08 3.05 -18.63
N MET A 8 2.71 4.11 -17.88
CA MET A 8 3.35 5.42 -17.97
C MET A 8 4.82 5.38 -17.56
N ILE A 9 5.13 4.70 -16.45
CA ILE A 9 6.51 4.50 -15.99
C ILE A 9 7.32 3.76 -17.05
N SER A 10 6.77 2.67 -17.59
CA SER A 10 7.42 1.92 -18.66
C SER A 10 7.61 2.76 -19.91
N ALA A 11 6.65 3.62 -20.28
CA ALA A 11 6.73 4.47 -21.45
C ALA A 11 7.81 5.56 -21.31
N LEU A 12 8.04 6.07 -20.10
CA LEU A 12 9.16 6.98 -19.82
C LEU A 12 10.51 6.25 -19.93
N ARG A 13 10.62 5.06 -19.35
CA ARG A 13 11.87 4.25 -19.39
C ARG A 13 12.23 3.74 -20.77
N THR A 14 11.25 3.52 -21.64
CA THR A 14 11.45 3.08 -23.03
C THR A 14 11.19 4.19 -24.04
N PHE A 15 11.14 5.44 -23.58
CA PHE A 15 10.86 6.61 -24.41
C PHE A 15 11.79 6.64 -25.62
N ASP A 16 11.26 6.90 -26.81
CA ASP A 16 12.00 6.92 -28.06
C ASP A 16 11.55 8.14 -28.85
N LEU A 17 12.46 9.09 -29.03
CA LEU A 17 12.16 10.37 -29.67
C LEU A 17 11.75 10.15 -31.13
N ALA A 18 12.27 9.13 -31.81
CA ALA A 18 11.91 8.83 -33.20
C ALA A 18 10.46 8.36 -33.34
N LYS A 19 9.87 7.81 -32.27
CA LYS A 19 8.46 7.36 -32.23
C LYS A 19 7.49 8.47 -31.83
N VAL A 20 7.97 9.65 -31.46
CA VAL A 20 7.11 10.78 -31.08
C VAL A 20 6.51 11.42 -32.32
N ASP A 21 5.20 11.62 -32.28
CA ASP A 21 4.45 12.27 -33.35
C ASP A 21 4.02 13.69 -32.95
N CYS A 22 4.13 14.62 -33.89
CA CYS A 22 3.74 16.02 -33.70
C CYS A 22 2.51 16.29 -34.57
N LYS A 23 1.48 16.94 -34.01
CA LYS A 23 0.29 17.32 -34.78
C LYS A 23 0.61 18.21 -35.98
N VAL A 24 1.69 18.99 -35.90
CA VAL A 24 2.17 19.88 -36.96
C VAL A 24 3.62 19.50 -37.29
N PRO A 25 3.94 19.11 -38.53
CA PRO A 25 5.30 18.71 -38.91
C PRO A 25 6.34 19.80 -38.70
N ARG A 26 5.95 21.07 -38.87
CA ARG A 26 6.84 22.23 -38.68
C ARG A 26 7.29 22.41 -37.23
N ASP A 27 6.49 21.95 -36.27
CA ASP A 27 6.85 21.99 -34.85
C ASP A 27 7.92 20.94 -34.52
N LYS A 28 7.97 19.85 -35.28
CA LYS A 28 8.96 18.78 -35.10
C LYS A 28 10.37 19.33 -35.28
N ASP A 29 10.65 19.99 -36.39
CA ASP A 29 12.00 20.52 -36.67
C ASP A 29 12.43 21.56 -35.62
N PHE A 30 11.50 22.42 -35.19
CA PHE A 30 11.75 23.40 -34.14
C PHE A 30 12.07 22.74 -32.78
N ILE A 31 11.31 21.72 -32.38
CA ILE A 31 11.53 20.97 -31.13
C ILE A 31 12.86 20.21 -31.19
N TYR A 32 13.18 19.55 -32.31
CA TYR A 32 14.44 18.82 -32.47
C TYR A 32 15.66 19.75 -32.39
N GLU A 33 15.56 20.97 -32.93
CA GLU A 33 16.62 21.96 -32.82
C GLU A 33 16.78 22.46 -31.37
N GLY A 34 15.67 22.69 -30.66
CA GLY A 34 15.69 23.00 -29.22
C GLY A 34 16.33 21.87 -28.40
N ILE A 35 15.99 20.62 -28.71
CA ILE A 35 16.58 19.43 -28.08
C ILE A 35 18.10 19.40 -28.28
N ARG A 36 18.59 19.63 -29.52
CA ARG A 36 20.03 19.69 -29.80
C ARG A 36 20.72 20.82 -29.04
N MET A 37 20.06 21.98 -28.90
CA MET A 37 20.63 23.12 -28.20
C MET A 37 20.77 22.86 -26.69
N TRP A 38 19.76 22.27 -26.05
CA TRP A 38 19.74 22.09 -24.59
C TRP A 38 20.41 20.79 -24.12
N TYR A 39 20.25 19.70 -24.89
CA TYR A 39 20.73 18.37 -24.52
C TYR A 39 21.92 17.90 -25.36
N ARG A 40 22.46 18.76 -26.23
CA ARG A 40 23.57 18.52 -27.17
C ARG A 40 23.25 17.55 -28.30
N SER A 41 22.45 16.52 -28.04
CA SER A 41 22.00 15.56 -29.05
C SER A 41 20.61 15.00 -28.75
N PRO A 42 19.91 14.44 -29.76
CA PRO A 42 18.68 13.69 -29.58
C PRO A 42 18.82 12.55 -28.56
N GLU A 43 19.94 11.83 -28.59
CA GLU A 43 20.23 10.71 -27.68
C GLU A 43 20.42 11.21 -26.24
N GLY A 44 21.05 12.36 -26.05
CA GLY A 44 21.20 12.99 -24.72
C GLY A 44 19.84 13.38 -24.10
N PHE A 45 18.88 13.78 -24.93
CA PHE A 45 17.51 14.00 -24.47
C PHE A 45 16.81 12.69 -24.12
N GLU A 46 16.95 11.64 -24.94
CA GLU A 46 16.39 10.32 -24.61
C GLU A 46 16.96 9.76 -23.31
N GLU A 47 18.27 9.89 -23.09
CA GLU A 47 18.93 9.44 -21.87
C GLU A 47 18.44 10.23 -20.65
N TYR A 48 18.28 11.55 -20.79
CA TYR A 48 17.68 12.39 -19.74
C TYR A 48 16.23 11.98 -19.41
N VAL A 49 15.41 11.70 -20.43
CA VAL A 49 14.01 11.29 -20.25
C VAL A 49 13.91 9.89 -19.61
N ARG A 50 14.71 8.92 -20.07
CA ARG A 50 14.69 7.53 -19.56
C ARG A 50 15.30 7.38 -18.17
N GLY A 51 16.23 8.26 -17.81
CA GLY A 51 16.90 8.27 -16.51
C GLY A 51 16.36 9.38 -15.60
N PRO A 52 17.06 10.52 -15.46
CA PRO A 52 16.77 11.55 -14.47
C PRO A 52 15.31 11.98 -14.39
N LEU A 53 14.66 12.25 -15.53
CA LEU A 53 13.27 12.70 -15.55
C LEU A 53 12.31 11.56 -15.19
N ALA A 54 12.58 10.34 -15.64
CA ALA A 54 11.80 9.17 -15.22
C ALA A 54 11.96 8.93 -13.72
N ASP A 55 13.17 9.06 -13.16
CA ASP A 55 13.39 8.92 -11.71
C ASP A 55 12.59 9.95 -10.93
N GLU A 56 12.73 11.24 -11.27
CA GLU A 56 12.03 12.35 -10.61
C GLU A 56 10.50 12.22 -10.70
N LEU A 57 9.97 11.85 -11.87
CA LEU A 57 8.54 11.68 -12.04
C LEU A 57 8.00 10.42 -11.37
N THR A 58 8.82 9.38 -11.19
CA THR A 58 8.38 8.10 -10.61
C THR A 58 8.62 7.97 -9.12
N GLU A 59 9.51 8.77 -8.54
CA GLU A 59 9.77 8.82 -7.10
C GLU A 59 8.49 9.04 -6.26
N PRO A 60 7.59 10.00 -6.59
CA PRO A 60 6.35 10.20 -5.82
C PRO A 60 5.36 9.05 -5.98
N PHE A 61 5.49 8.27 -7.05
CA PHE A 61 4.59 7.18 -7.40
C PHE A 61 4.97 5.87 -6.73
N PHE A 62 5.99 5.79 -5.87
CA PHE A 62 6.17 4.63 -4.99
C PHE A 62 5.10 4.64 -3.89
N PHE A 63 3.87 4.26 -4.27
CA PHE A 63 2.57 4.33 -3.57
C PHE A 63 2.50 3.67 -2.18
N LEU A 64 3.59 3.12 -1.67
CA LEU A 64 3.59 2.41 -0.41
C LEU A 64 4.24 3.21 0.74
N THR A 65 4.65 4.44 0.47
CA THR A 65 5.17 5.40 1.46
C THR A 65 4.11 6.47 1.79
N LEU A 66 2.86 6.07 2.00
CA LEU A 66 1.90 6.97 2.65
C LEU A 66 2.51 7.48 3.95
N PRO A 67 2.58 8.81 4.18
CA PRO A 67 3.09 9.36 5.42
C PRO A 67 2.36 8.74 6.62
N MET A 68 3.09 8.51 7.72
CA MET A 68 2.55 7.83 8.91
C MET A 68 1.26 8.48 9.44
N VAL A 69 1.08 9.79 9.23
CA VAL A 69 -0.16 10.51 9.60
C VAL A 69 -1.40 9.95 8.88
N TYR A 70 -1.30 9.56 7.61
CA TYR A 70 -2.41 8.97 6.87
C TYR A 70 -2.75 7.58 7.38
N TRP A 71 -1.74 6.80 7.75
CA TRP A 71 -1.96 5.51 8.41
C TRP A 71 -2.66 5.71 9.76
N ALA A 72 -2.24 6.68 10.58
CA ALA A 72 -2.90 6.98 11.85
C ALA A 72 -4.36 7.42 11.67
N MET A 73 -4.64 8.28 10.68
CA MET A 73 -6.01 8.70 10.35
C MET A 73 -6.87 7.53 9.87
N ALA A 74 -6.32 6.64 9.05
CA ALA A 74 -7.04 5.43 8.60
C ALA A 74 -7.40 4.48 9.75
N MET A 75 -6.66 4.52 10.87
CA MET A 75 -6.93 3.67 12.03
C MET A 75 -7.94 4.24 13.01
N THR A 76 -8.15 5.55 13.00
CA THR A 76 -9.12 6.19 13.90
C THR A 76 -10.48 5.50 13.93
N PRO A 77 -11.13 5.17 12.79
CA PRO A 77 -12.43 4.50 12.82
C PRO A 77 -12.36 3.07 13.36
N VAL A 78 -11.28 2.33 13.09
CA VAL A 78 -11.10 0.96 13.58
C VAL A 78 -10.96 0.98 15.11
N VAL A 79 -10.04 1.80 15.63
CA VAL A 79 -9.83 1.94 17.07
C VAL A 79 -11.11 2.42 17.77
N SER A 80 -11.84 3.37 17.17
CA SER A 80 -13.12 3.85 17.69
C SER A 80 -14.16 2.74 17.79
N ALA A 81 -14.32 1.94 16.73
CA ALA A 81 -15.27 0.84 16.72
C ALA A 81 -14.93 -0.23 17.78
N GLU A 82 -13.65 -0.51 17.99
CA GLU A 82 -13.21 -1.43 19.03
C GLU A 82 -13.50 -0.86 20.43
N MET A 83 -13.29 0.44 20.64
CA MET A 83 -13.65 1.13 21.89
C MET A 83 -15.12 1.00 22.24
N ASP A 84 -16.01 1.06 21.26
CA ASP A 84 -17.46 0.88 21.47
C ASP A 84 -17.83 -0.53 21.94
N VAL A 85 -16.98 -1.54 21.69
CA VAL A 85 -17.22 -2.92 22.12
C VAL A 85 -16.72 -3.18 23.55
N TRP A 86 -15.51 -2.71 23.89
CA TRP A 86 -14.90 -3.08 25.18
C TRP A 86 -15.23 -2.10 26.33
N LEU A 87 -15.47 -0.81 26.05
CA LEU A 87 -15.83 0.16 27.09
C LEU A 87 -17.14 -0.20 27.82
N PRO A 88 -18.23 -0.62 27.14
CA PRO A 88 -19.43 -1.10 27.83
C PRO A 88 -19.16 -2.36 28.65
N ALA A 89 -18.30 -3.25 28.15
CA ALA A 89 -17.97 -4.49 28.84
C ALA A 89 -17.20 -4.22 30.15
N LEU A 90 -16.35 -3.19 30.17
CA LEU A 90 -15.76 -2.67 31.40
C LEU A 90 -16.80 -2.14 32.38
N GLN A 91 -17.77 -1.35 31.89
CA GLN A 91 -18.84 -0.79 32.73
C GLN A 91 -19.70 -1.89 33.39
N GLN A 92 -19.79 -3.05 32.74
CA GLN A 92 -20.50 -4.24 33.26
C GLN A 92 -19.69 -5.06 34.28
N GLY A 93 -18.49 -4.59 34.69
CA GLY A 93 -17.69 -5.25 35.71
C GLY A 93 -16.78 -6.35 35.19
N MET A 94 -16.31 -6.24 33.94
CA MET A 94 -15.26 -7.13 33.41
C MET A 94 -14.03 -7.13 34.33
N SER A 95 -13.47 -8.32 34.59
CA SER A 95 -12.24 -8.44 35.39
C SER A 95 -11.06 -7.73 34.73
N THR A 96 -10.16 -7.19 35.54
CA THR A 96 -8.98 -6.45 35.07
C THR A 96 -8.14 -7.26 34.07
N ASP A 97 -7.97 -8.56 34.30
CA ASP A 97 -7.18 -9.42 33.40
C ASP A 97 -7.83 -9.55 32.02
N LYS A 98 -9.17 -9.67 31.97
CA LYS A 98 -9.91 -9.71 30.70
C LYS A 98 -9.88 -8.35 30.01
N ALA A 99 -9.92 -7.26 30.76
CA ALA A 99 -9.79 -5.91 30.22
C ALA A 99 -8.42 -5.68 29.57
N VAL A 100 -7.34 -6.09 30.25
CA VAL A 100 -5.98 -6.02 29.70
C VAL A 100 -5.85 -6.89 28.45
N ALA A 101 -6.38 -8.12 28.48
CA ALA A 101 -6.37 -9.00 27.30
C ALA A 101 -7.17 -8.39 26.13
N ALA A 102 -8.35 -7.81 26.39
CA ALA A 102 -9.16 -7.14 25.39
C ALA A 102 -8.43 -5.93 24.79
N PHE A 103 -7.78 -5.10 25.61
CA PHE A 103 -6.99 -3.97 25.13
C PHE A 103 -5.85 -4.43 24.20
N LEU A 104 -5.08 -5.44 24.61
CA LEU A 104 -3.97 -5.96 23.80
C LEU A 104 -4.43 -6.54 22.45
N VAL A 105 -5.56 -7.24 22.43
CA VAL A 105 -6.07 -7.90 21.22
C VAL A 105 -6.85 -6.94 20.34
N LEU A 106 -7.83 -6.22 20.88
CA LEU A 106 -8.76 -5.40 20.12
C LEU A 106 -8.22 -4.01 19.81
N VAL A 107 -7.44 -3.40 20.71
CA VAL A 107 -6.97 -2.00 20.52
C VAL A 107 -5.57 -1.95 19.92
N LEU A 108 -4.72 -2.94 20.18
CA LEU A 108 -3.36 -2.98 19.61
C LEU A 108 -3.25 -3.95 18.44
N THR A 109 -3.62 -5.21 18.64
CA THR A 109 -3.37 -6.26 17.64
C THR A 109 -4.28 -6.12 16.42
N ALA A 110 -5.60 -5.99 16.61
CA ALA A 110 -6.55 -5.92 15.51
C ALA A 110 -6.30 -4.72 14.57
N PRO A 111 -6.02 -3.50 15.07
CA PRO A 111 -5.74 -2.36 14.21
C PRO A 111 -4.44 -2.54 13.42
N LEU A 112 -3.35 -2.98 14.08
CA LEU A 112 -2.09 -3.27 13.39
C LEU A 112 -2.25 -4.39 12.34
N PHE A 113 -3.05 -5.40 12.63
CA PHE A 113 -3.37 -6.46 11.69
C PHE A 113 -4.10 -5.90 10.45
N CYS A 114 -5.12 -5.07 10.64
CA CYS A 114 -5.82 -4.39 9.54
C CYS A 114 -4.86 -3.53 8.68
N MET A 115 -3.89 -2.85 9.30
CA MET A 115 -2.85 -2.11 8.56
C MET A 115 -1.99 -3.05 7.71
N ASN A 116 -1.52 -4.16 8.29
CA ASN A 116 -0.72 -5.15 7.57
C ASN A 116 -1.49 -5.75 6.39
N ILE A 117 -2.78 -6.03 6.56
CA ILE A 117 -3.67 -6.49 5.49
C ILE A 117 -3.82 -5.43 4.39
N MET A 118 -4.04 -4.16 4.75
CA MET A 118 -4.11 -3.08 3.76
C MET A 118 -2.80 -2.92 2.97
N GLN A 119 -1.65 -3.02 3.63
CA GLN A 119 -0.36 -3.00 2.95
C GLN A 119 -0.18 -4.18 1.99
N LEU A 120 -0.64 -5.38 2.39
CA LEU A 120 -0.63 -6.56 1.55
C LEU A 120 -1.57 -6.40 0.35
N ILE A 121 -2.75 -5.84 0.54
CA ILE A 121 -3.70 -5.57 -0.56
C ILE A 121 -3.07 -4.61 -1.56
N LEU A 122 -2.50 -3.49 -1.11
CA LEU A 122 -1.85 -2.55 -2.01
C LEU A 122 -0.69 -3.21 -2.78
N PHE A 123 0.10 -4.04 -2.10
CA PHE A 123 1.17 -4.81 -2.73
C PHE A 123 0.64 -5.80 -3.78
N LEU A 124 -0.41 -6.56 -3.44
CA LEU A 124 -1.05 -7.51 -4.36
C LEU A 124 -1.71 -6.80 -5.54
N CYS A 125 -2.39 -5.68 -5.30
CA CYS A 125 -2.98 -4.86 -6.36
C CYS A 125 -1.93 -4.33 -7.32
N GLU A 126 -0.75 -3.92 -6.82
CA GLU A 126 0.36 -3.55 -7.68
C GLU A 126 0.83 -4.75 -8.51
N HIS A 127 1.15 -5.89 -7.88
CA HIS A 127 1.73 -7.04 -8.56
C HIS A 127 0.77 -7.77 -9.50
N LEU A 128 -0.50 -7.89 -9.12
CA LEU A 128 -1.54 -8.56 -9.89
C LEU A 128 -2.25 -7.63 -10.88
N SER A 129 -1.91 -6.33 -10.93
CA SER A 129 -2.46 -5.42 -11.93
C SER A 129 -2.06 -5.85 -13.34
N SER A 130 -3.00 -6.46 -14.05
CA SER A 130 -2.87 -6.83 -15.46
C SER A 130 -3.62 -5.84 -16.35
N LYS A 131 -3.39 -5.96 -17.68
CA LYS A 131 -4.20 -5.30 -18.70
C LYS A 131 -5.68 -5.53 -18.38
N PRO A 132 -6.56 -4.51 -18.51
CA PRO A 132 -7.98 -4.68 -18.27
C PRO A 132 -8.53 -5.75 -19.24
N ALA A 133 -8.87 -6.92 -18.68
CA ALA A 133 -9.32 -8.10 -19.42
C ALA A 133 -10.81 -8.40 -19.18
N GLY A 134 -11.60 -7.41 -18.77
CA GLY A 134 -13.03 -7.58 -18.49
C GLY A 134 -13.29 -8.47 -17.27
N PHE A 135 -14.01 -9.57 -17.45
CA PHE A 135 -14.53 -10.44 -16.38
C PHE A 135 -13.44 -11.08 -15.50
N LEU A 136 -12.29 -11.46 -16.08
CA LEU A 136 -11.21 -12.13 -15.34
C LEU A 136 -10.62 -11.24 -14.23
N GLU A 137 -10.58 -9.93 -14.46
CA GLU A 137 -10.10 -8.97 -13.45
C GLU A 137 -11.08 -8.90 -12.26
N TYR A 138 -12.40 -8.90 -12.53
CA TYR A 138 -13.41 -8.97 -11.48
C TYR A 138 -13.27 -10.26 -10.65
N CYS A 139 -13.02 -11.40 -11.28
CA CYS A 139 -12.78 -12.66 -10.56
C CYS A 139 -11.54 -12.59 -9.67
N LYS A 140 -10.44 -12.01 -10.14
CA LYS A 140 -9.22 -11.82 -9.33
C LYS A 140 -9.47 -10.90 -8.14
N THR A 141 -10.10 -9.75 -8.35
CA THR A 141 -10.42 -8.82 -7.26
C THR A 141 -11.37 -9.45 -6.25
N MET A 142 -12.36 -10.22 -6.73
CA MET A 142 -13.29 -10.93 -5.87
C MET A 142 -12.60 -12.04 -5.07
N LEU A 143 -11.66 -12.77 -5.67
CA LEU A 143 -10.86 -13.77 -4.96
C LEU A 143 -10.00 -13.14 -3.87
N VAL A 144 -9.30 -12.04 -4.18
CA VAL A 144 -8.51 -11.30 -3.18
C VAL A 144 -9.40 -10.81 -2.03
N TRP A 145 -10.58 -10.28 -2.34
CA TRP A 145 -11.54 -9.84 -1.34
C TRP A 145 -12.06 -11.00 -0.48
N LEU A 146 -12.41 -12.14 -1.08
CA LEU A 146 -12.85 -13.33 -0.36
C LEU A 146 -11.76 -13.85 0.58
N ILE A 147 -10.52 -13.93 0.12
CA ILE A 147 -9.37 -14.32 0.97
C ILE A 147 -9.23 -13.34 2.13
N MET A 148 -9.32 -12.03 1.89
CA MET A 148 -9.25 -11.02 2.93
C MET A 148 -10.35 -11.20 3.97
N VAL A 149 -11.60 -11.38 3.54
CA VAL A 149 -12.74 -11.59 4.44
C VAL A 149 -12.54 -12.84 5.28
N LEU A 150 -12.09 -13.95 4.68
CA LEU A 150 -11.82 -15.20 5.40
C LEU A 150 -10.70 -15.02 6.44
N VAL A 151 -9.65 -14.29 6.10
CA VAL A 151 -8.52 -14.02 7.00
C VAL A 151 -8.96 -13.15 8.18
N VAL A 152 -9.73 -12.08 7.94
CA VAL A 152 -10.28 -11.23 9.01
C VAL A 152 -11.26 -11.99 9.89
N PHE A 153 -12.15 -12.79 9.28
CA PHE A 153 -13.11 -13.61 10.00
C PHE A 153 -12.41 -14.63 10.90
N PHE A 154 -11.38 -15.30 10.39
CA PHE A 154 -10.59 -16.26 11.17
C PHE A 154 -9.84 -15.58 12.32
N PHE A 155 -9.30 -14.37 12.10
CA PHE A 155 -8.70 -13.57 13.16
C PHE A 155 -9.70 -13.26 14.29
N VAL A 156 -10.92 -12.83 13.95
CA VAL A 156 -11.97 -12.54 14.95
C VAL A 156 -12.37 -13.80 15.72
N LEU A 157 -12.52 -14.94 15.04
CA LEU A 157 -12.80 -16.22 15.68
C LEU A 157 -11.73 -16.64 16.68
N LEU A 158 -10.45 -16.37 16.37
CA LEU A 158 -9.34 -16.64 17.27
C LEU A 158 -9.26 -15.63 18.42
N ALA A 159 -9.60 -14.36 18.20
CA ALA A 159 -9.51 -13.31 19.20
C ALA A 159 -10.39 -13.58 20.44
N GLY A 160 -11.63 -14.07 20.22
CA GLY A 160 -12.59 -14.34 21.29
C GLY A 160 -12.06 -15.28 22.40
N PRO A 161 -11.58 -16.48 22.08
CA PRO A 161 -10.97 -17.40 23.05
C PRO A 161 -9.78 -16.82 23.82
N TYR A 162 -8.94 -16.00 23.19
CA TYR A 162 -7.80 -15.36 23.86
C TYR A 162 -8.25 -14.38 24.95
N ILE A 163 -9.29 -13.59 24.65
CA ILE A 163 -9.88 -12.63 25.60
C ILE A 163 -10.60 -13.37 26.73
N GLN A 164 -11.41 -14.39 26.39
CA GLN A 164 -12.18 -15.15 27.40
C GLN A 164 -11.28 -15.88 28.40
N GLN A 165 -10.15 -16.41 27.94
CA GLN A 165 -9.17 -17.11 28.78
C GLN A 165 -8.14 -16.17 29.41
N ALA A 166 -8.26 -14.84 29.24
CA ALA A 166 -7.32 -13.85 29.76
C ALA A 166 -5.85 -14.16 29.45
N ARG A 167 -5.56 -14.65 28.23
CA ARG A 167 -4.20 -15.04 27.83
C ARG A 167 -3.35 -13.83 27.45
N ILE A 168 -2.94 -13.06 28.46
CA ILE A 168 -2.12 -11.84 28.31
C ILE A 168 -0.82 -12.08 27.52
N PRO A 169 -0.02 -13.14 27.77
CA PRO A 169 1.22 -13.36 27.01
C PRO A 169 0.97 -13.53 25.51
N GLY A 170 -0.13 -14.18 25.15
CA GLY A 170 -0.52 -14.36 23.75
C GLY A 170 -0.86 -13.03 23.06
N GLY A 171 -1.57 -12.14 23.76
CA GLY A 171 -1.86 -10.79 23.27
C GLY A 171 -0.60 -9.96 23.05
N ILE A 172 0.38 -10.03 23.98
CA ILE A 172 1.66 -9.33 23.85
C ILE A 172 2.44 -9.84 22.63
N ILE A 173 2.54 -11.16 22.46
CA ILE A 173 3.24 -11.77 21.31
C ILE A 173 2.57 -11.36 19.99
N ALA A 174 1.23 -11.39 19.93
CA ALA A 174 0.51 -10.99 18.72
C ALA A 174 0.69 -9.51 18.38
N ALA A 175 0.60 -8.62 19.36
CA ALA A 175 0.80 -7.18 19.17
C ALA A 175 2.22 -6.86 18.71
N THR A 176 3.23 -7.40 19.40
CA THR A 176 4.65 -7.21 19.06
C THR A 176 4.98 -7.76 17.67
N THR A 177 4.49 -8.95 17.32
CA THR A 177 4.69 -9.54 16.00
C THR A 177 4.09 -8.65 14.89
N ASN A 178 2.85 -8.19 15.07
CA ASN A 178 2.20 -7.30 14.09
C ASN A 178 2.92 -5.96 13.95
N LEU A 179 3.42 -5.40 15.05
CA LEU A 179 4.21 -4.18 15.05
C LEU A 179 5.53 -4.36 14.28
N ILE A 180 6.22 -5.49 14.48
CA ILE A 180 7.45 -5.82 13.74
C ILE A 180 7.14 -5.97 12.25
N ILE A 181 6.10 -6.72 11.88
CA ILE A 181 5.69 -6.90 10.48
C ILE A 181 5.38 -5.54 9.84
N PHE A 182 4.63 -4.68 10.53
CA PHE A 182 4.29 -3.35 10.04
C PHE A 182 5.55 -2.50 9.83
N TYR A 183 6.46 -2.48 10.81
CA TYR A 183 7.71 -1.72 10.74
C TYR A 183 8.64 -2.21 9.63
N VAL A 184 8.85 -3.53 9.51
CA VAL A 184 9.67 -4.14 8.46
C VAL A 184 9.06 -3.86 7.08
N SER A 185 7.74 -4.02 6.94
CA SER A 185 7.03 -3.75 5.68
C SER A 185 7.11 -2.27 5.28
N PHE A 186 7.20 -1.36 6.24
CA PHE A 186 7.43 0.07 5.98
C PHE A 186 8.89 0.36 5.59
N ARG A 187 9.88 -0.32 6.21
CA ARG A 187 11.32 -0.09 5.96
C ARG A 187 11.85 -0.78 4.69
N CYS A 188 11.44 -2.01 4.41
CA CYS A 188 11.84 -2.73 3.19
C CYS A 188 11.45 -1.98 1.91
N LYS A 189 10.39 -1.16 1.96
CA LYS A 189 9.95 -0.36 0.81
C LYS A 189 10.76 0.92 0.61
N LYS A 190 11.44 1.42 1.64
CA LYS A 190 12.33 2.58 1.53
C LYS A 190 13.63 2.23 0.79
N GLY A 191 14.10 0.99 0.87
CA GLY A 191 15.32 0.52 0.20
C GLY A 191 15.20 0.19 -1.29
N TYR A 192 14.02 0.38 -1.91
CA TYR A 192 13.84 0.32 -3.37
C TYR A 192 13.94 1.70 -4.03
N ALA A 193 14.12 2.76 -3.25
CA ALA A 193 14.20 4.16 -3.70
C ALA A 193 15.63 4.75 -3.58
N ASP A 194 16.61 3.93 -3.19
CA ASP A 194 18.06 4.23 -3.21
C ASP A 194 18.73 3.29 -4.22
#